data_AF-A0A942NI26-F1
#
_entry.id   AF-A0A942NI26-F1
#
_cell.length_a   1.000
_cell.length_b   1.000
_cell.length_c   1.000
_cell.angle_alpha   90.00
_cell.angle_beta   90.00
_cell.angle_gamma   90.00
#
_symmetry.space_group_name_H-M   'P 1'
#
loop_
_entity.id
_entity.type
_entity.pdbx_description
1 polymer ?
#
loop_
_entity_poly.entity_id
_entity_poly.type
_entity_poly.pdbx_seq_one_letter_code
_entity_poly.pdbx_strand_id
1 'polypeptide(L)'
;MKTKNEYIEILATQLREWSAEIDQLTEKTEKAAALVKLNYVEELNALHAKQQVAQAKLAELEESGHEGWEALKDTADKVWDDLKTGLAEVAAKLK
;
A
#
# COMPACT_ATOMS: atom_id res chain seq x y z
N MET A 1 -13.23 -11.48 18.10
CA MET A 1 -12.20 -10.45 17.79
C MET A 1 -11.09 -11.14 17.04
N LYS A 2 -10.55 -10.53 15.98
CA LYS A 2 -9.30 -11.03 15.37
C LYS A 2 -8.18 -10.82 16.37
N THR A 3 -7.33 -11.82 16.54
CA THR A 3 -6.08 -11.65 17.30
C THR A 3 -5.16 -10.69 16.54
N LYS A 4 -4.21 -10.08 17.27
CA LYS A 4 -3.17 -9.23 16.68
C LYS A 4 -2.47 -9.93 15.51
N ASN A 5 -2.15 -11.21 15.67
CA ASN A 5 -1.46 -12.00 14.64
C ASN A 5 -2.33 -12.19 13.40
N GLU A 6 -3.59 -12.57 13.55
CA GLU A 6 -4.52 -12.70 12.41
C GLU A 6 -4.70 -11.35 11.69
N TYR A 7 -4.74 -10.25 12.42
CA TYR A 7 -4.82 -8.91 11.84
C TYR A 7 -3.56 -8.58 11.01
N ILE A 8 -2.37 -8.80 11.57
CA ILE A 8 -1.09 -8.60 10.87
C ILE A 8 -1.00 -9.46 9.61
N GLU A 9 -1.38 -10.74 9.69
CA GLU A 9 -1.33 -11.65 8.54
C GLU A 9 -2.22 -11.18 7.38
N ILE A 10 -3.39 -10.63 7.69
CA ILE A 10 -4.29 -10.05 6.67
C ILE A 10 -3.64 -8.84 6.02
N LEU A 11 -3.12 -7.92 6.83
CA LEU A 11 -2.46 -6.72 6.32
C LEU A 11 -1.27 -7.12 5.44
N ALA A 12 -0.39 -8.00 5.92
CA ALA A 12 0.76 -8.50 5.18
C ALA A 12 0.38 -9.15 3.83
N THR A 13 -0.73 -9.90 3.81
CA THR A 13 -1.23 -10.52 2.58
C THR A 13 -1.70 -9.47 1.58
N GLN A 14 -2.51 -8.50 2.02
CA GLN A 14 -2.99 -7.41 1.17
C GLN A 14 -1.84 -6.56 0.64
N LEU A 15 -0.85 -6.24 1.47
CA LEU A 15 0.31 -5.46 1.05
C LEU A 15 1.14 -6.20 0.01
N ARG A 16 1.25 -7.53 0.09
CA ARG A 16 1.93 -8.34 -0.93
C ARG A 16 1.17 -8.29 -2.26
N GLU A 17 -0.15 -8.44 -2.22
CA GLU A 17 -1.01 -8.35 -3.41
C GLU A 17 -0.87 -6.97 -4.08
N TRP A 18 -1.04 -5.90 -3.31
CA TRP A 18 -0.93 -4.54 -3.85
C TRP A 18 0.48 -4.20 -4.31
N SER A 19 1.52 -4.72 -3.66
CA SER A 19 2.90 -4.56 -4.15
C SER A 19 3.07 -5.13 -5.55
N ALA A 20 2.52 -6.33 -5.81
CA ALA A 20 2.54 -6.92 -7.13
C ALA A 20 1.73 -6.10 -8.15
N GLU A 21 0.60 -5.52 -7.75
CA GLU A 21 -0.17 -4.61 -8.61
C GLU A 21 0.59 -3.32 -8.95
N ILE A 22 1.28 -2.73 -7.97
CA ILE A 22 2.13 -1.54 -8.16
C ILE A 22 3.26 -1.84 -9.14
N ASP A 23 3.91 -3.00 -9.02
CA ASP A 23 4.96 -3.43 -9.94
C ASP A 23 4.41 -3.56 -11.37
N GLN A 24 3.21 -4.12 -11.53
CA GLN A 24 2.54 -4.20 -12.84
C GLN A 24 2.18 -2.82 -13.41
N LEU A 25 1.70 -1.89 -12.59
CA LEU A 25 1.40 -0.52 -13.04
C LEU A 25 2.67 0.23 -13.43
N THR A 26 3.78 -0.02 -12.72
CA THR A 26 5.10 0.53 -13.03
C THR A 26 5.59 0.04 -14.38
N GLU A 27 5.55 -1.29 -14.62
CA GLU A 27 5.95 -1.88 -15.90
C GLU A 27 5.10 -1.36 -17.07
N LYS A 28 3.78 -1.22 -16.88
CA LYS A 28 2.88 -0.64 -17.90
C LYS A 28 3.24 0.81 -18.22
N THR A 29 3.53 1.61 -17.20
CA THR A 29 3.94 3.00 -17.36
C THR A 29 5.28 3.13 -18.07
N GLU A 30 6.23 2.22 -17.80
CA GLU A 30 7.51 2.19 -18.47
C GLU A 30 7.41 1.88 -19.97
N LYS A 31 6.43 1.05 -20.35
CA LYS A 31 6.12 0.71 -21.76
C LYS A 31 5.27 1.76 -22.47
N ALA A 32 4.71 2.73 -21.76
CA ALA A 32 3.86 3.77 -22.34
C ALA A 32 4.67 4.85 -23.10
N ALA A 33 4.00 5.59 -23.98
CA ALA A 33 4.61 6.72 -24.68
C ALA A 33 5.10 7.80 -23.70
N ALA A 34 6.15 8.55 -24.05
CA ALA A 34 6.81 9.49 -23.14
C ALA A 34 5.88 10.54 -22.49
N LEU A 35 4.89 11.06 -23.24
CA LEU A 35 3.89 12.00 -22.72
C LEU A 35 2.96 11.36 -21.70
N VAL A 36 2.58 10.11 -21.91
CA VAL A 36 1.75 9.33 -20.99
C VAL A 36 2.58 9.08 -19.74
N LYS A 37 3.80 8.53 -19.90
CA LYS A 37 4.73 8.25 -18.80
C LYS A 37 4.93 9.44 -17.84
N LEU A 38 5.12 10.66 -18.37
CA LEU A 38 5.34 11.85 -17.54
C LEU A 38 4.21 12.08 -16.52
N ASN A 39 2.95 11.90 -16.93
CA ASN A 39 1.78 12.11 -16.08
C ASN A 39 1.62 11.02 -15.00
N TYR A 40 2.18 9.83 -15.22
CA TYR A 40 2.03 8.68 -14.31
C TYR A 40 3.20 8.51 -13.34
N VAL A 41 4.38 9.06 -13.66
CA VAL A 41 5.56 8.95 -12.78
C VAL A 41 5.29 9.58 -11.41
N GLU A 42 4.65 10.75 -11.34
CA GLU A 42 4.34 11.39 -10.05
C GLU A 42 3.36 10.55 -9.23
N GLU A 43 2.33 10.01 -9.87
CA GLU A 43 1.31 9.18 -9.24
C GLU A 43 1.88 7.85 -8.73
N LEU A 44 2.75 7.20 -9.52
CA LEU A 44 3.45 5.98 -9.11
C LEU A 44 4.43 6.25 -7.96
N ASN A 45 5.14 7.38 -7.98
CA ASN A 45 6.00 7.77 -6.86
C ASN A 45 5.20 7.97 -5.58
N ALA A 46 4.03 8.62 -5.66
CA ALA A 46 3.14 8.77 -4.52
C ALA A 46 2.62 7.41 -4.02
N LEU A 47 2.32 6.48 -4.94
CA LEU A 47 1.86 5.14 -4.60
C LEU A 47 2.96 4.30 -3.92
N HIS A 48 4.21 4.38 -4.40
CA HIS A 48 5.36 3.77 -3.74
C HIS A 48 5.62 4.35 -2.35
N ALA A 49 5.47 5.67 -2.17
CA ALA A 49 5.59 6.28 -0.84
C ALA A 49 4.53 5.73 0.13
N LYS A 50 3.27 5.61 -0.31
CA LYS A 50 2.20 4.98 0.49
C LYS A 50 2.49 3.53 0.82
N GLN A 51 3.02 2.76 -0.13
CA GLN A 51 3.46 1.37 0.07
C GLN A 51 4.55 1.28 1.14
N GLN A 52 5.54 2.17 1.13
CA GLN A 52 6.60 2.21 2.15
C GLN A 52 6.05 2.54 3.53
N VAL A 53 5.10 3.49 3.63
CA VAL A 53 4.42 3.81 4.89
C VAL A 53 3.65 2.60 5.42
N ALA A 54 2.97 1.85 4.55
CA ALA A 54 2.28 0.61 4.91
C ALA A 54 3.25 -0.47 5.41
N GLN A 55 4.39 -0.65 4.75
CA GLN A 55 5.45 -1.58 5.19
C GLN A 55 5.98 -1.20 6.59
N ALA A 56 6.27 0.08 6.82
CA ALA A 56 6.75 0.56 8.12
C ALA A 56 5.70 0.36 9.21
N LYS A 57 4.43 0.63 8.92
CA LYS A 57 3.32 0.43 9.85
C LYS A 57 3.10 -1.04 10.19
N LEU A 58 3.27 -1.94 9.23
CA LEU A 58 3.22 -3.39 9.46
C LEU A 58 4.32 -3.85 10.41
N ALA A 59 5.55 -3.38 10.20
CA ALA A 59 6.68 -3.69 11.08
C ALA A 59 6.44 -3.17 12.51
N GLU A 60 5.92 -1.94 12.66
CA GLU A 60 5.57 -1.38 13.97
C GLU A 60 4.49 -2.22 14.67
N LEU A 61 3.48 -2.69 13.93
CA LEU A 61 2.48 -3.61 14.46
C LEU A 61 3.11 -4.93 14.89
N GLU A 62 4.00 -5.52 14.10
CA GLU A 62 4.70 -6.77 14.44
C GLU A 62 5.49 -6.63 15.75
N GLU A 63 6.24 -5.54 15.90
CA GLU A 63 7.06 -5.24 17.08
C GLU A 63 6.25 -4.87 18.34
N SER A 64 5.01 -4.39 18.17
CA SER A 64 4.20 -3.94 19.30
C SER A 64 3.79 -5.05 20.28
N GLY A 65 3.63 -4.72 21.56
CA GLY A 65 3.09 -5.65 22.56
C GLY A 65 1.56 -5.79 22.50
N HIS A 66 1.02 -6.79 23.20
CA HIS A 66 -0.43 -7.03 23.32
C HIS A 66 -1.23 -5.85 23.92
N GLU A 67 -0.60 -4.95 24.68
CA GLU A 67 -1.26 -3.77 25.24
C GLU A 67 -1.18 -2.53 24.31
N GLY A 68 -0.25 -2.52 23.34
CA GLY A 68 0.00 -1.35 22.48
C GLY A 68 -0.61 -1.43 21.08
N TRP A 69 -0.97 -2.63 20.61
CA TRP A 69 -1.39 -2.83 19.22
C TRP A 69 -2.76 -2.23 18.87
N GLU A 70 -3.69 -2.12 19.82
CA GLU A 70 -5.03 -1.54 19.57
C GLU A 70 -4.94 -0.06 19.16
N ALA A 71 -4.01 0.71 19.75
CA ALA A 71 -3.79 2.11 19.37
C ALA A 71 -3.15 2.23 17.98
N LEU A 72 -2.32 1.25 17.59
CA LEU A 72 -1.68 1.22 16.28
C LEU A 72 -2.64 0.81 15.17
N LYS A 73 -3.63 -0.02 15.50
CA LYS A 73 -4.64 -0.52 14.57
C LYS A 73 -5.37 0.60 13.82
N ASP A 74 -5.84 1.63 14.52
CA ASP A 74 -6.54 2.76 13.88
C ASP A 74 -5.63 3.50 12.87
N THR A 75 -4.33 3.59 13.17
CA THR A 75 -3.37 4.19 12.24
C THR A 75 -3.05 3.26 11.06
N ALA A 76 -3.04 1.95 11.29
CA ALA A 76 -2.82 0.96 10.25
C ALA A 76 -3.99 0.86 9.28
N ASP A 77 -5.23 0.88 9.78
CA ASP A 77 -6.43 0.88 8.95
C ASP A 77 -6.44 2.10 8.01
N LYS A 78 -6.09 3.30 8.51
CA LYS A 78 -5.96 4.51 7.69
C LYS A 78 -4.89 4.38 6.61
N VAL A 79 -3.71 3.86 6.96
CA VAL A 79 -2.62 3.66 6.01
C VAL A 79 -3.02 2.67 4.91
N TRP A 80 -3.76 1.61 5.26
CA TRP A 80 -4.28 0.64 4.29
C TRP A 80 -5.34 1.25 3.37
N ASP A 81 -6.26 2.05 3.91
CA ASP A 81 -7.27 2.75 3.12
C ASP A 81 -6.64 3.78 2.16
N ASP A 82 -5.63 4.52 2.60
CA ASP A 82 -4.90 5.49 1.77
C ASP A 82 -4.15 4.82 0.61
N LEU A 83 -3.51 3.67 0.88
CA LEU A 83 -2.83 2.85 -0.12
C LEU A 83 -3.83 2.28 -1.13
N LYS A 84 -4.92 1.69 -0.65
CA LYS A 84 -6.00 1.14 -1.49
C LYS A 84 -6.61 2.21 -2.39
N THR A 85 -6.88 3.40 -1.85
CA THR A 85 -7.42 4.52 -2.59
C THR A 85 -6.44 4.97 -3.68
N GLY A 86 -5.16 5.13 -3.34
CA GLY A 86 -4.12 5.47 -4.32
C GLY A 86 -4.02 4.45 -5.45
N LEU A 87 -4.06 3.16 -5.12
CA LEU A 87 -4.01 2.09 -6.12
C LEU A 87 -5.20 2.16 -7.08
N ALA A 88 -6.41 2.36 -6.54
CA ALA A 88 -7.62 2.50 -7.35
C ALA A 88 -7.57 3.73 -8.28
N GLU A 89 -7.07 4.87 -7.79
CA GLU A 89 -6.90 6.10 -8.58
C GLU A 89 -5.92 5.90 -9.74
N VAL A 90 -4.75 5.31 -9.48
CA VAL A 90 -3.74 5.05 -10.52
C VAL A 90 -4.26 4.02 -11.53
N ALA A 91 -4.87 2.93 -11.06
CA ALA A 91 -5.44 1.89 -11.92
C ALA A 91 -6.59 2.42 -12.80
N ALA A 92 -7.42 3.34 -12.29
CA ALA A 92 -8.49 3.96 -13.06
C ALA A 92 -7.96 4.88 -14.16
N LYS A 93 -6.85 5.58 -13.92
CA LYS A 93 -6.21 6.44 -14.92
C LYS A 93 -5.49 5.63 -16.02
N LEU A 94 -4.93 4.46 -15.69
CA LEU A 94 -4.22 3.57 -16.62
C LEU A 94 -5.12 2.67 -17.51
N LYS A 95 -6.46 2.75 -17.38
CA LYS A 95 -7.42 2.07 -18.27
C LYS A 95 -7.53 2.75 -19.63
#